data_AF-A0A3L8BYB6-F1
#
_entry.id   AF-A0A3L8BYB6-F1
#
_cell.length_a   1.000
_cell.length_b   1.000
_cell.length_c   1.000
_cell.angle_alpha   90.00
_cell.angle_beta   90.00
_cell.angle_gamma   90.00
#
_symmetry.space_group_name_H-M   'P 1'
#
loop_
_entity.id
_entity.type
_entity.pdbx_description
1 polymer ?
#
loop_
_entity_poly.entity_id
_entity_poly.type
_entity_poly.pdbx_seq_one_letter_code
_entity_poly.pdbx_strand_id
1 'polypeptide(L)'
;MSKIIQFPNSNKQQSSDLESVIDIALRAIPKRDREKLRFELIKTVDSYDSFFTEWSLTVPEDSGETLKKQLYDIAHQEHERKMRMLADIIRLKIKVLVAEYQRGK
;
A
#
# COMPACT_ATOMS: atom_id res chain seq x y z
N MET A 1 -27.85 9.86 -4.93
CA MET A 1 -27.24 8.99 -3.90
C MET A 1 -25.80 8.63 -4.28
N SER A 2 -24.83 8.76 -3.36
CA SER A 2 -23.42 8.38 -3.60
C SER A 2 -23.22 6.87 -3.44
N LYS A 3 -22.71 6.18 -4.47
CA LYS A 3 -22.30 4.76 -4.36
C LYS A 3 -20.85 4.69 -3.91
N ILE A 4 -20.61 4.14 -2.71
CA ILE A 4 -19.26 3.77 -2.30
C ILE A 4 -18.88 2.53 -3.11
N ILE A 5 -17.81 2.63 -3.90
CA ILE A 5 -17.33 1.52 -4.72
C ILE A 5 -16.11 0.99 -3.99
N GLN A 6 -16.29 -0.10 -3.25
CA GLN A 6 -15.16 -0.82 -2.70
C GLN A 6 -14.45 -1.51 -3.87
N PHE A 7 -13.23 -1.06 -4.17
CA PHE A 7 -12.36 -1.83 -5.05
C PHE A 7 -12.07 -3.17 -4.36
N PRO A 8 -12.14 -4.31 -5.08
CA PRO A 8 -11.90 -5.60 -4.46
C PRO A 8 -10.50 -5.61 -3.86
N ASN A 9 -10.41 -5.94 -2.56
CA ASN A 9 -9.17 -6.22 -1.85
C ASN A 9 -8.47 -7.40 -2.54
N SER A 10 -7.68 -7.10 -3.57
CA SER A 10 -6.72 -8.03 -4.17
C SER A 10 -5.50 -8.18 -3.25
N ASN A 11 -5.72 -8.30 -1.93
CA ASN A 11 -4.70 -8.17 -0.90
C ASN A 11 -3.81 -9.41 -0.73
N LYS A 12 -4.05 -10.51 -1.46
CA LYS A 12 -3.19 -11.70 -1.33
C LYS A 12 -1.91 -11.63 -2.14
N GLN A 13 -1.88 -10.88 -3.24
CA GLN A 13 -0.73 -10.85 -4.13
C GLN A 13 0.19 -9.67 -3.82
N GLN A 14 -0.38 -8.54 -3.41
CA GLN A 14 0.41 -7.39 -2.93
C GLN A 14 1.10 -7.67 -1.58
N SER A 15 0.49 -8.44 -0.67
CA SER A 15 1.17 -8.85 0.57
C SER A 15 2.44 -9.66 0.29
N SER A 16 2.39 -10.57 -0.69
CA SER A 16 3.53 -11.40 -1.12
C SER A 16 4.70 -10.56 -1.64
N ASP A 17 4.43 -9.58 -2.51
CA ASP A 17 5.50 -8.72 -3.05
C ASP A 17 6.14 -7.86 -1.96
N LEU A 18 5.33 -7.40 -1.01
CA LEU A 18 5.75 -6.50 0.05
C LEU A 18 6.53 -7.23 1.16
N GLU A 19 6.10 -8.45 1.51
CA GLU A 19 6.86 -9.37 2.35
C GLU A 19 8.24 -9.67 1.76
N SER A 20 8.33 -9.89 0.44
CA SER A 20 9.62 -10.14 -0.23
C SER A 20 10.56 -8.94 -0.13
N VAL A 21 10.04 -7.71 -0.23
CA VAL A 21 10.81 -6.47 -0.09
C VAL A 21 11.30 -6.28 1.36
N ILE A 22 10.43 -6.56 2.34
CA ILE A 22 10.80 -6.54 3.76
C ILE A 22 11.91 -7.57 4.03
N ASP A 23 11.76 -8.79 3.52
CA ASP A 23 12.73 -9.86 3.71
C ASP A 23 14.10 -9.54 3.11
N ILE A 24 14.15 -8.97 1.90
CA ILE A 24 15.40 -8.53 1.27
C ILE A 24 16.09 -7.47 2.12
N ALA A 25 15.34 -6.47 2.59
CA ALA A 25 15.92 -5.37 3.34
C ALA A 25 16.45 -5.76 4.72
N LEU A 26 15.81 -6.73 5.36
CA LEU A 26 16.21 -7.21 6.67
C LEU A 26 17.34 -8.25 6.63
N ARG A 27 17.83 -8.66 5.44
CA ARG A 27 18.95 -9.63 5.32
C ARG A 27 20.21 -9.19 6.05
N ALA A 28 20.50 -7.89 6.04
CA ALA A 28 21.68 -7.31 6.68
C ALA A 28 21.56 -7.22 8.21
N ILE A 29 20.38 -7.47 8.77
CA ILE A 29 20.13 -7.39 10.22
C ILE A 29 20.32 -8.77 10.88
N PRO A 30 21.00 -8.84 12.04
CA PRO A 30 21.13 -10.07 12.83
C PRO A 30 19.77 -10.71 13.11
N LYS A 31 19.71 -12.05 13.07
CA LYS A 31 18.46 -12.80 13.27
C LYS A 31 17.71 -12.42 14.56
N ARG A 32 18.45 -12.10 15.63
CA ARG A 32 17.89 -11.73 16.95
C ARG A 32 16.98 -10.49 16.89
N ASP A 33 17.31 -9.51 16.05
CA ASP A 33 16.56 -8.23 15.96
C ASP A 33 15.63 -8.19 14.74
N ARG A 34 15.77 -9.17 13.84
CA ARG A 34 15.05 -9.24 12.57
C ARG A 34 13.54 -9.37 12.75
N GLU A 35 13.09 -10.23 13.67
CA GLU A 35 11.65 -10.48 13.87
C GLU A 35 10.93 -9.26 14.42
N LYS A 36 11.56 -8.53 15.36
CA LYS A 36 11.00 -7.30 15.91
C LYS A 36 10.83 -6.24 14.83
N LEU A 37 11.87 -6.00 14.02
CA LEU A 37 11.83 -5.03 12.93
C LEU A 37 10.87 -5.44 11.81
N ARG A 38 10.77 -6.75 11.52
CA ARG A 38 9.76 -7.29 10.59
C ARG A 38 8.35 -6.99 11.08
N PHE A 39 8.07 -7.22 12.35
CA PHE A 39 6.75 -6.95 12.93
C PHE A 39 6.39 -5.47 12.89
N GLU A 40 7.31 -4.57 13.26
CA GLU A 40 7.10 -3.12 13.18
C GLU A 40 6.84 -2.65 11.73
N LEU A 41 7.56 -3.23 10.76
CA LEU A 41 7.37 -2.95 9.34
C LEU A 41 6.01 -3.43 8.84
N ILE A 42 5.62 -4.68 9.11
CA ILE A 42 4.31 -5.22 8.71
C ILE A 42 3.19 -4.37 9.31
N LYS A 43 3.25 -4.07 10.61
CA LYS A 43 2.24 -3.22 11.27
C LYS A 43 2.14 -1.84 10.61
N THR A 44 3.26 -1.26 10.24
CA THR A 44 3.31 0.04 9.57
C THR A 44 2.67 -0.05 8.18
N VAL A 45 2.97 -1.10 7.43
CA VAL A 45 2.39 -1.37 6.10
C VAL A 45 0.88 -1.56 6.18
N ASP A 46 0.41 -2.42 7.09
CA ASP A 46 -1.01 -2.70 7.30
C ASP A 46 -1.79 -1.42 7.65
N SER A 47 -1.16 -0.51 8.41
CA SER A 47 -1.78 0.78 8.74
C SER A 47 -1.96 1.69 7.51
N TYR A 48 -1.04 1.64 6.55
CA TYR A 48 -1.16 2.40 5.30
C TYR A 48 -2.09 1.72 4.30
N ASP A 49 -2.11 0.38 4.21
CA ASP A 49 -2.98 -0.34 3.29
C ASP A 49 -4.46 0.04 3.49
N SER A 50 -4.88 0.17 4.75
CA SER A 50 -6.24 0.64 5.09
C SER A 50 -6.56 2.04 4.55
N PHE A 51 -5.56 2.91 4.45
CA PHE A 51 -5.72 4.28 3.94
C PHE A 51 -5.84 4.33 2.41
N PHE A 52 -5.28 3.35 1.71
CA PHE A 52 -5.25 3.34 0.24
C PHE A 52 -6.33 2.45 -0.39
N THR A 53 -6.99 1.59 0.38
CA THR A 53 -8.01 0.61 -0.06
C THR A 53 -9.44 1.16 -0.08
N GLU A 54 -9.82 2.07 0.83
CA GLU A 54 -11.18 2.64 0.85
C GLU A 54 -11.35 3.85 -0.08
N TRP A 55 -12.17 3.70 -1.12
CA TRP A 55 -12.52 4.78 -2.03
C TRP A 55 -14.04 4.88 -2.19
N SER A 56 -14.52 6.12 -2.28
CA SER A 56 -15.90 6.40 -2.67
C SER A 56 -15.90 7.23 -3.95
N LEU A 57 -16.70 6.81 -4.94
CA LEU A 57 -16.86 7.53 -6.19
C LEU A 57 -18.31 7.98 -6.30
N THR A 58 -18.55 9.28 -6.23
CA THR A 58 -19.88 9.82 -6.43
C THR A 58 -20.09 10.08 -7.92
N VAL A 59 -21.03 9.35 -8.51
CA VAL A 59 -21.40 9.49 -9.92
C VAL A 59 -22.81 10.08 -9.99
N PRO A 60 -23.04 11.18 -10.74
CA PRO A 60 -24.38 11.75 -10.90
C PRO A 60 -25.35 10.72 -11.52
N GLU A 61 -26.60 10.68 -11.03
CA GLU A 61 -27.60 9.68 -11.43
C GLU A 61 -27.91 9.75 -12.94
N ASP A 62 -27.94 10.97 -13.49
CA ASP A 62 -28.20 11.25 -14.91
C ASP A 62 -26.99 11.08 -15.84
N SER A 63 -25.87 10.54 -15.32
CA SER A 63 -24.67 10.35 -16.14
C SER A 63 -24.89 9.27 -17.20
N GLY A 64 -24.63 9.62 -18.46
CA GLY A 64 -24.58 8.65 -19.57
C GLY A 64 -23.50 7.58 -19.36
N GLU A 65 -23.64 6.43 -20.02
CA GLU A 65 -22.72 5.28 -19.85
C GLU A 65 -21.26 5.62 -20.17
N THR A 66 -21.02 6.48 -21.18
CA THR A 66 -19.67 6.94 -21.54
C THR A 66 -19.01 7.70 -20.40
N LEU A 67 -19.74 8.62 -19.76
CA LEU A 67 -19.24 9.41 -18.63
C LEU A 67 -18.98 8.52 -17.41
N LYS A 68 -19.89 7.57 -17.15
CA LYS A 68 -19.71 6.57 -16.09
C LYS A 68 -18.39 5.81 -16.31
N LYS A 69 -18.19 5.26 -17.51
CA LYS A 69 -16.97 4.52 -17.86
C LYS A 69 -15.71 5.35 -17.67
N GLN A 70 -15.70 6.60 -18.14
CA GLN A 70 -14.55 7.49 -17.95
C GLN A 70 -14.23 7.75 -16.48
N LEU A 71 -15.25 7.98 -15.64
CA LEU A 71 -15.06 8.15 -14.20
C LEU A 71 -14.49 6.89 -13.53
N TYR A 72 -14.95 5.70 -13.96
CA TYR A 72 -14.40 4.42 -13.50
C TYR A 72 -12.94 4.25 -13.91
N ASP A 73 -12.61 4.52 -15.17
CA ASP A 73 -11.24 4.38 -15.70
C ASP A 73 -10.28 5.31 -14.95
N ILE A 74 -10.67 6.57 -14.70
CA ILE A 74 -9.88 7.53 -13.92
C ILE A 74 -9.71 7.05 -12.48
N ALA A 75 -10.78 6.59 -11.83
CA ALA A 75 -10.71 6.09 -10.46
C ALA A 75 -9.75 4.90 -10.34
N HIS A 76 -9.76 4.00 -11.32
CA HIS A 76 -8.84 2.86 -11.36
C HIS A 76 -7.38 3.29 -11.55
N GLN A 77 -7.11 4.21 -12.49
CA GLN A 77 -5.77 4.74 -12.72
C GLN A 77 -5.19 5.43 -11.49
N GLU A 78 -5.99 6.25 -10.80
CA GLU A 78 -5.53 6.93 -9.59
C GLU A 78 -5.34 5.95 -8.42
N HIS A 79 -6.17 4.91 -8.31
CA HIS A 79 -5.94 3.83 -7.35
C HIS A 79 -4.59 3.14 -7.59
N GLU A 80 -4.31 2.70 -8.82
CA GLU A 80 -3.02 2.08 -9.16
C GLU A 80 -1.83 3.01 -8.87
N ARG A 81 -1.96 4.30 -9.19
CA ARG A 81 -0.92 5.30 -8.93
C ARG A 81 -0.65 5.43 -7.43
N LYS A 82 -1.70 5.48 -6.59
CA LYS A 82 -1.51 5.55 -5.13
C LYS A 82 -0.89 4.28 -4.57
N MET A 83 -1.25 3.10 -5.08
CA MET A 83 -0.62 1.84 -4.65
C MET A 83 0.88 1.80 -4.99
N ARG A 84 1.29 2.32 -6.15
CA ARG A 84 2.72 2.49 -6.48
C ARG A 84 3.43 3.44 -5.50
N MET A 85 2.81 4.57 -5.18
CA MET A 85 3.35 5.52 -4.19
C MET A 85 3.50 4.89 -2.80
N LEU A 86 2.52 4.10 -2.36
CA LEU A 86 2.57 3.36 -1.11
C LEU A 86 3.79 2.43 -1.06
N ALA A 87 4.01 1.66 -2.13
CA ALA A 87 5.17 0.77 -2.22
C ALA A 87 6.50 1.53 -2.08
N ASP A 88 6.62 2.72 -2.68
CA ASP A 88 7.82 3.54 -2.58
C ASP A 88 8.01 4.15 -1.18
N ILE A 89 6.94 4.61 -0.53
CA ILE A 89 6.98 5.09 0.86
C ILE A 89 7.45 3.97 1.80
N ILE A 90 6.94 2.76 1.62
CA ILE A 90 7.33 1.60 2.42
C ILE A 90 8.81 1.28 2.21
N ARG A 91 9.29 1.25 0.96
CA ARG A 91 10.72 1.06 0.64
C ARG A 91 11.60 2.10 1.32
N LEU A 92 11.17 3.36 1.34
CA LEU A 92 11.88 4.44 2.03
C LEU A 92 11.87 4.23 3.55
N LYS A 93 10.73 3.90 4.15
CA LYS A 93 10.62 3.64 5.59
C LYS A 93 11.52 2.49 6.03
N ILE A 94 11.57 1.43 5.23
CA ILE A 94 12.49 0.30 5.42
C ILE A 94 13.95 0.78 5.43
N LYS A 95 14.37 1.57 4.44
CA LYS A 95 15.74 2.12 4.39
C LYS A 95 16.07 2.96 5.61
N VAL A 96 15.13 3.81 6.06
CA VAL A 96 15.29 4.64 7.26
C VAL A 96 15.47 3.76 8.50
N LEU A 97 14.59 2.77 8.71
CA LEU A 97 14.67 1.87 9.86
C LEU A 97 16.00 1.08 9.91
N VAL A 98 16.46 0.58 8.76
CA VAL A 98 17.76 -0.10 8.67
C VAL A 98 18.91 0.86 9.01
N ALA A 99 18.87 2.10 8.49
CA ALA A 99 19.90 3.10 8.76
C ALA A 99 19.91 3.54 10.24
N GLU A 100 18.74 3.72 10.85
CA GLU A 100 18.59 4.02 12.28
C GLU A 100 19.16 2.89 13.15
N TYR A 101 18.84 1.63 12.82
CA TYR A 101 19.41 0.46 13.51
C TYR A 101 20.94 0.39 13.40
N GLN A 102 21.50 0.72 12.22
CA GLN A 102 22.95 0.75 12.02
C GLN A 102 23.64 1.89 12.77
N ARG A 103 22.99 3.06 12.91
CA ARG A 103 23.53 4.21 13.68
C ARG A 103 23.40 4.05 15.19
N GLY A 104 22.45 3.26 15.65
CA GLY A 104 22.25 2.95 17.08
C GLY A 104 23.14 1.82 17.62
N LYS A 105 23.96 1.21 16.77
CA LYS A 105 25.10 0.35 17.15
C LYS A 105 26.37 1.16 17.26
#